data_AF-A0A7H0H4W2-F1
#
_entry.id   AF-A0A7H0H4W2-F1
#
_cell.length_a   1.000
_cell.length_b   1.000
_cell.length_c   1.000
_cell.angle_alpha   90.00
_cell.angle_beta   90.00
_cell.angle_gamma   90.00
#
_symmetry.space_group_name_H-M   'P 1'
#
loop_
_entity.id
_entity.type
_entity.pdbx_description
1 polymer ?
#
loop_
_entity_poly.entity_id
_entity_poly.type
_entity_poly.pdbx_seq_one_letter_code
_entity_poly.pdbx_strand_id
1 'polypeptide(L)'
;MLITATDVAMIARVRRPVVSVWRKRYVGVDAFPEPVADGAFDAAHVVAWLAEHGRGNNRQPERMLPLLTMLSEARADVTRAMDLSAVLAFRAAFGETLVDHLSDAPGRAIDAVERLDRLTCFAREVRALGDELPRTALAVDAFLDERFGAADAMQWFTDDCLVRHLPLFGAAALSAEAAELIAHAALTLTDGAGGRGLLDAAGTGFAWLSRLPAEWPGRVGIRLDESPVGRHTRRVLQTGDWDTYAVADERGWGVAVHAALDADDAELFRRAALVDDDQIRLLVGPARLLCDETGDVVARDELLRDGVVRAVVKLPAGCRPAHPREALAMWLVAERDELPFEHHRTFVADLTGVALTAELIGDLARDLAVAALDAAVQQHRSWRVLRPVLTRHLLARGGSLVAVSAVPARRAAADFSADELPAMAAQLGLAGFPALSRGPGTGRREVSAQAGIADGWLRLVSGSRLPLAELGNGDLAVWTVAEGRLDRSVGVDRLTALAHRRAWLTRPGDVIIGPGPSAVVDAHGGSLVAAPPGPCV
;
A
#
# COMPACT_ATOMS: atom_id res chain seq x y z
N MET A 1 -14.00 38.67 8.61
CA MET A 1 -13.42 37.63 7.72
C MET A 1 -14.32 36.41 7.79
N LEU A 2 -14.61 35.76 6.66
CA LEU A 2 -15.53 34.63 6.62
C LEU A 2 -14.82 33.29 6.83
N ILE A 3 -15.40 32.41 7.65
CA ILE A 3 -14.88 31.09 8.00
C ILE A 3 -15.92 29.99 7.77
N THR A 4 -15.44 28.79 7.45
CA THR A 4 -16.27 27.61 7.20
C THR A 4 -16.65 26.89 8.50
N ALA A 5 -17.60 25.97 8.45
CA ALA A 5 -17.93 25.12 9.61
C ALA A 5 -16.74 24.25 10.07
N THR A 6 -15.80 23.91 9.17
CA THR A 6 -14.55 23.21 9.51
C THR A 6 -13.61 24.12 10.29
N ASP A 7 -13.49 25.39 9.89
CA ASP A 7 -12.72 26.39 10.65
C ASP A 7 -13.31 26.59 12.05
N VAL A 8 -14.64 26.63 12.19
CA VAL A 8 -15.29 26.69 13.50
C VAL A 8 -14.93 25.47 14.36
N ALA A 9 -14.91 24.28 13.76
CA ALA A 9 -14.52 23.05 14.45
C ALA A 9 -13.06 23.09 14.93
N MET A 10 -12.17 23.64 14.09
CA MET A 10 -10.76 23.85 14.41
C MET A 10 -10.59 24.86 15.56
N ILE A 11 -11.22 26.04 15.47
CA ILE A 11 -11.18 27.07 16.53
C ILE A 11 -11.69 26.50 17.86
N ALA A 12 -12.78 25.72 17.81
CA ALA A 12 -13.37 25.09 18.98
C ALA A 12 -12.64 23.81 19.43
N ARG A 13 -11.64 23.33 18.69
CA ARG A 13 -10.91 22.07 18.93
C ARG A 13 -11.81 20.85 19.09
N VAL A 14 -12.72 20.66 18.14
CA VAL A 14 -13.63 19.51 18.09
C VAL A 14 -13.52 18.77 16.75
N ARG A 15 -13.58 17.43 16.80
CA ARG A 15 -13.37 16.58 15.61
C ARG A 15 -14.45 16.68 14.52
N ARG A 16 -15.64 17.19 14.84
CA ARG A 16 -16.75 17.31 13.88
C ARG A 16 -17.32 18.72 13.95
N PRO A 17 -17.77 19.31 12.83
CA PRO A 17 -18.51 20.56 12.85
C PRO A 17 -19.77 20.44 13.71
N VAL A 18 -19.71 21.00 14.92
CA VAL A 18 -20.81 21.03 15.91
C VAL A 18 -21.77 22.20 15.70
N VAL A 19 -21.51 23.01 14.68
CA VAL A 19 -22.26 24.22 14.33
C VAL A 19 -23.76 23.93 14.24
N SER A 20 -24.17 22.84 13.58
CA SER A 20 -25.59 22.48 13.45
C SER A 20 -26.24 22.14 14.80
N VAL A 21 -25.49 21.52 15.71
CA VAL A 21 -25.95 21.21 17.08
C VAL A 21 -26.07 22.47 17.90
N TRP A 22 -25.10 23.38 17.82
CA TRP A 22 -25.13 24.64 18.55
C TRP A 22 -26.25 25.55 18.08
N ARG A 23 -26.44 25.72 16.77
CA ARG A 23 -27.56 26.49 16.21
C ARG A 23 -28.93 25.93 16.63
N LYS A 24 -29.04 24.61 16.81
CA LYS A 24 -30.29 23.98 17.29
C LYS A 24 -30.51 24.17 18.80
N ARG A 25 -29.43 24.16 19.60
CA ARG A 25 -29.52 24.20 21.08
C ARG A 25 -29.55 25.60 21.66
N TYR A 26 -28.91 26.57 21.00
CA TYR A 26 -28.84 27.96 21.46
C TYR A 26 -29.66 28.85 20.55
N VAL A 27 -30.67 29.50 21.12
CA VAL A 27 -31.65 30.35 20.43
C VAL A 27 -31.89 31.62 21.23
N GLY A 28 -32.38 32.67 20.59
CA GLY A 28 -32.65 33.95 21.25
C GLY A 28 -31.36 34.73 21.54
N VAL A 29 -31.16 35.15 22.79
CA VAL A 29 -30.02 36.00 23.20
C VAL A 29 -28.69 35.26 23.14
N ASP A 30 -28.69 33.95 23.40
CA ASP A 30 -27.48 33.11 23.38
C ASP A 30 -27.24 32.46 22.01
N ALA A 31 -27.98 32.87 20.97
CA ALA A 31 -27.97 32.20 19.67
C ALA A 31 -26.56 32.14 19.06
N PHE A 32 -26.22 30.97 18.51
CA PHE A 32 -24.99 30.84 17.73
C PHE A 32 -25.06 31.76 16.50
N PRO A 33 -23.96 32.44 16.10
CA PRO A 33 -23.96 33.37 14.98
C PRO A 33 -24.56 32.79 13.70
N GLU A 34 -25.46 33.55 13.08
CA GLU A 34 -26.05 33.16 11.79
C GLU A 34 -25.00 33.24 10.67
N PRO A 35 -25.07 32.33 9.67
CA PRO A 35 -24.18 32.39 8.53
C PRO A 35 -24.49 33.63 7.67
N VAL A 36 -23.46 34.24 7.10
CA VAL A 36 -23.57 35.46 6.30
C VAL A 36 -23.93 35.12 4.85
N ALA A 37 -23.17 34.22 4.21
CA ALA A 37 -23.40 33.74 2.83
C ALA A 37 -22.80 32.33 2.65
N ASP A 38 -23.43 31.49 1.82
CA ASP A 38 -22.98 30.13 1.48
C ASP A 38 -22.62 29.23 2.68
N GLY A 39 -23.25 29.46 3.83
CA GLY A 39 -22.97 28.72 5.06
C GLY A 39 -21.67 29.11 5.77
N ALA A 40 -21.03 30.21 5.39
CA ALA A 40 -19.86 30.78 6.06
C ALA A 40 -20.25 31.76 7.19
N PHE A 41 -19.39 31.89 8.19
CA PHE A 41 -19.62 32.66 9.42
C PHE A 41 -18.61 33.79 9.55
N ASP A 42 -18.99 34.89 10.21
CA ASP A 42 -17.99 35.90 10.59
C ASP A 42 -17.12 35.38 11.74
N ALA A 43 -15.80 35.35 11.52
CA ALA A 43 -14.84 34.81 12.47
C ALA A 43 -14.85 35.53 13.83
N ALA A 44 -14.99 36.86 13.84
CA ALA A 44 -14.98 37.64 15.09
C ALA A 44 -16.22 37.33 15.92
N HIS A 45 -17.39 37.23 15.28
CA HIS A 45 -18.63 36.86 15.96
C HIS A 45 -18.59 35.42 16.52
N VAL A 46 -18.06 34.45 15.76
CA VAL A 46 -17.93 33.07 16.24
C VAL A 46 -16.97 32.97 17.41
N VAL A 47 -15.80 33.61 17.31
CA VAL A 47 -14.80 33.61 18.37
C VAL A 47 -15.32 34.27 19.65
N ALA A 48 -15.99 35.42 19.53
CA ALA A 48 -16.62 36.09 20.67
C ALA A 48 -17.66 35.19 21.34
N TRP A 49 -18.52 34.54 20.55
CA TRP A 49 -19.53 33.63 21.07
C TRP A 49 -18.91 32.42 21.80
N LEU A 50 -17.85 31.82 21.25
CA LEU A 50 -17.14 30.70 21.87
C LEU A 50 -16.50 31.10 23.21
N ALA A 51 -15.88 32.28 23.27
CA ALA A 51 -15.27 32.81 24.48
C ALA A 51 -16.32 33.10 25.57
N GLU A 52 -17.43 33.75 25.19
CA GLU A 52 -18.52 34.09 26.11
C GLU A 52 -19.21 32.85 26.69
N HIS A 53 -19.43 31.82 25.87
CA HIS A 53 -20.19 30.63 26.26
C HIS A 53 -19.31 29.47 26.78
N GLY A 54 -17.98 29.62 26.76
CA GLY A 54 -17.03 28.59 27.17
C GLY A 54 -17.22 27.26 26.41
N ARG A 55 -17.47 27.31 25.11
CA ARG A 55 -17.77 26.13 24.28
C ARG A 55 -16.58 25.65 23.47
N GLY A 56 -16.51 24.33 23.29
CA GLY A 56 -15.38 23.66 22.66
C GLY A 56 -14.33 23.24 23.69
N ASN A 57 -13.20 22.74 23.19
CA ASN A 57 -12.04 22.38 24.01
C ASN A 57 -10.97 23.48 24.04
N ASN A 58 -11.12 24.51 23.20
CA ASN A 58 -10.21 25.65 23.19
C ASN A 58 -10.60 26.65 24.29
N ARG A 59 -9.67 26.90 25.23
CA ARG A 59 -9.88 27.84 26.33
C ARG A 59 -9.67 29.30 25.94
N GLN A 60 -9.03 29.56 24.79
CA GLN A 60 -8.64 30.89 24.33
C GLN A 60 -8.89 31.03 22.82
N PRO A 61 -10.15 30.88 22.36
CA PRO A 61 -10.48 30.96 20.93
C PRO A 61 -10.10 32.31 20.30
N GLU A 62 -10.01 33.39 21.09
CA GLU A 62 -9.58 34.72 20.66
C GLU A 62 -8.17 34.76 20.08
N ARG A 63 -7.26 33.89 20.55
CA ARG A 63 -5.89 33.80 20.04
C ARG A 63 -5.81 33.23 18.63
N MET A 64 -6.89 32.65 18.12
CA MET A 64 -6.94 32.04 16.78
C MET A 64 -7.13 33.07 15.66
N LEU A 65 -7.62 34.28 15.95
CA LEU A 65 -7.95 35.28 14.91
C LEU A 65 -6.79 35.64 13.97
N PRO A 66 -5.54 35.87 14.46
CA PRO A 66 -4.40 36.11 13.58
C PRO A 66 -4.12 34.94 12.65
N LEU A 67 -4.16 33.70 13.18
CA LEU A 67 -3.94 32.49 12.38
C LEU A 67 -4.99 32.35 11.28
N LEU A 68 -6.26 32.60 11.58
CA LEU A 68 -7.32 32.47 10.58
C LEU A 68 -7.13 33.44 9.40
N THR A 69 -6.62 34.65 9.65
CA THR A 69 -6.23 35.59 8.59
C THR A 69 -5.12 34.99 7.72
N MET A 70 -4.06 34.47 8.34
CA MET A 70 -2.94 33.84 7.63
C MET A 70 -3.38 32.58 6.85
N LEU A 71 -4.31 31.80 7.39
CA LEU A 71 -4.89 30.64 6.70
C LEU A 71 -5.70 31.05 5.48
N SER A 72 -6.45 32.16 5.56
CA SER A 72 -7.16 32.70 4.40
C SER A 72 -6.20 33.07 3.27
N GLU A 73 -5.05 33.66 3.60
CA GLU A 73 -4.00 33.99 2.61
C GLU A 73 -3.32 32.72 2.08
N ALA A 74 -2.96 31.78 2.95
CA ALA A 74 -2.32 30.51 2.59
C ALA A 74 -3.20 29.64 1.67
N ARG A 75 -4.54 29.70 1.81
CA ARG A 75 -5.47 28.99 0.91
C ARG A 75 -5.50 29.57 -0.51
N ALA A 76 -5.05 30.80 -0.69
CA ALA A 76 -5.03 31.49 -1.97
C ALA A 76 -3.62 31.56 -2.59
N ASP A 77 -2.56 31.49 -1.79
CA ASP A 77 -1.18 31.64 -2.22
C ASP A 77 -0.27 30.53 -1.66
N VAL A 78 0.31 29.74 -2.56
CA VAL A 78 1.26 28.66 -2.25
C VAL A 78 2.46 29.19 -1.46
N THR A 79 2.95 30.40 -1.75
CA THR A 79 4.09 30.99 -1.05
C THR A 79 3.75 31.22 0.42
N ARG A 80 2.63 31.89 0.69
CA ARG A 80 2.13 32.11 2.06
C ARG A 80 1.85 30.79 2.79
N ALA A 81 1.35 29.80 2.07
CA ALA A 81 1.16 28.46 2.63
C ALA A 81 2.49 27.78 3.00
N MET A 82 3.53 27.96 2.19
CA MET A 82 4.86 27.44 2.47
C MET A 82 5.55 28.17 3.61
N ASP A 83 5.34 29.47 3.78
CA ASP A 83 5.82 30.22 4.94
C ASP A 83 5.20 29.68 6.23
N LEU A 84 3.87 29.52 6.25
CA LEU A 84 3.14 29.04 7.42
C LEU A 84 3.52 27.60 7.78
N SER A 85 3.63 26.71 6.79
CA SER A 85 4.11 25.34 7.00
C SER A 85 5.55 25.29 7.48
N ALA A 86 6.42 26.21 7.02
CA ALA A 86 7.81 26.29 7.48
C ALA A 86 7.89 26.73 8.94
N VAL A 87 7.13 27.75 9.34
CA VAL A 87 7.08 28.23 10.73
C VAL A 87 6.49 27.17 11.66
N LEU A 88 5.50 26.41 11.20
CA LEU A 88 4.95 25.27 11.95
C LEU A 88 6.02 24.19 12.20
N ALA A 89 6.78 23.80 11.17
CA ALA A 89 7.87 22.85 11.32
C ALA A 89 9.02 23.39 12.21
N PHE A 90 9.32 24.68 12.10
CA PHE A 90 10.31 25.33 12.95
C PHE A 90 9.87 25.38 14.40
N ARG A 91 8.60 25.72 14.67
CA ARG A 91 8.01 25.70 16.02
C ARG A 91 8.01 24.29 16.63
N ALA A 92 7.81 23.26 15.81
CA ALA A 92 7.93 21.88 16.23
C ALA A 92 9.37 21.52 16.64
N ALA A 93 10.35 21.89 15.81
CA ALA A 93 11.76 21.59 16.05
C ALA A 93 12.39 22.42 17.19
N PHE A 94 11.96 23.67 17.37
CA PHE A 94 12.45 24.57 18.41
C PHE A 94 11.84 24.27 19.78
N GLY A 95 10.57 23.85 19.81
CA GLY A 95 9.81 23.61 21.03
C GLY A 95 9.05 24.84 21.54
N GLU A 96 8.51 24.73 22.76
CA GLU A 96 7.50 25.65 23.31
C GLU A 96 7.99 27.08 23.56
N THR A 97 9.31 27.27 23.66
CA THR A 97 9.90 28.55 24.02
C THR A 97 10.21 29.44 22.81
N LEU A 98 9.78 29.06 21.59
CA LEU A 98 10.11 29.80 20.36
C LEU A 98 9.64 31.26 20.43
N VAL A 99 8.40 31.49 20.85
CA VAL A 99 7.81 32.84 20.89
C VAL A 99 8.55 33.75 21.88
N ASP A 100 8.91 33.21 23.04
CA ASP A 100 9.68 33.94 24.06
C ASP A 100 11.08 34.30 23.53
N HIS A 101 11.76 33.36 22.87
CA HIS A 101 13.08 33.62 22.28
C HIS A 101 13.03 34.66 21.16
N LEU A 102 11.99 34.62 20.32
CA LEU A 102 11.79 35.62 19.27
C LEU A 102 11.48 37.01 19.84
N SER A 103 10.94 37.09 21.05
CA SER A 103 10.65 38.36 21.74
C SER A 103 11.88 38.93 22.46
N ASP A 104 12.61 38.08 23.19
CA ASP A 104 13.70 38.52 24.06
C ASP A 104 15.05 38.59 23.35
N ALA A 105 15.35 37.62 22.49
CA ALA A 105 16.64 37.48 21.81
C ALA A 105 16.48 36.87 20.40
N PRO A 106 15.85 37.59 19.45
CA PRO A 106 15.53 37.06 18.12
C PRO A 106 16.74 36.43 17.39
N GLY A 107 17.93 37.00 17.57
CA GLY A 107 19.17 36.48 16.97
C GLY A 107 19.45 35.01 17.35
N ARG A 108 19.20 34.60 18.60
CA ARG A 108 19.42 33.21 19.03
C ARG A 108 18.45 32.23 18.36
N ALA A 109 17.20 32.65 18.16
CA ALA A 109 16.23 31.83 17.45
C ALA A 109 16.64 31.67 15.97
N ILE A 110 17.07 32.76 15.33
CA ILE A 110 17.53 32.77 13.93
C ILE A 110 18.80 31.92 13.75
N ASP A 111 19.77 32.03 14.66
CA ASP A 111 21.01 31.24 14.65
C ASP A 111 20.73 29.73 14.81
N ALA A 112 19.65 29.36 15.49
CA ALA A 112 19.26 27.97 15.68
C ALA A 112 18.60 27.33 14.45
N VAL A 113 18.09 28.12 13.50
CA VAL A 113 17.27 27.63 12.36
C VAL A 113 17.97 26.53 11.57
N GLU A 114 19.21 26.76 11.14
CA GLU A 114 19.98 25.79 10.33
C GLU A 114 20.26 24.49 11.07
N ARG A 115 20.58 24.60 12.37
CA ARG A 115 20.86 23.44 13.22
C ARG A 115 19.62 22.57 13.42
N LEU A 116 18.44 23.19 13.47
CA LEU A 116 17.17 22.49 13.70
C LEU A 116 16.56 21.93 12.41
N ASP A 117 16.91 22.49 11.25
CA ASP A 117 16.37 22.07 9.95
C ASP A 117 17.10 20.83 9.39
N ARG A 118 16.95 19.69 10.08
CA ARG A 118 17.63 18.42 9.76
C ARG A 118 17.40 17.94 8.32
N LEU A 119 16.24 18.27 7.75
CA LEU A 119 15.84 17.86 6.39
C LEU A 119 15.88 19.00 5.36
N THR A 120 16.50 20.15 5.69
CA THR A 120 16.60 21.32 4.79
C THR A 120 15.24 21.68 4.17
N CYS A 121 14.24 21.83 5.03
CA CYS A 121 12.84 21.92 4.65
C CYS A 121 12.18 23.24 5.08
N PHE A 122 12.72 24.00 6.03
CA PHE A 122 12.09 25.24 6.51
C PHE A 122 13.03 26.44 6.65
N ALA A 123 14.36 26.25 6.70
CA ALA A 123 15.30 27.31 7.05
C ALA A 123 15.24 28.51 6.09
N ARG A 124 15.06 28.23 4.80
CA ARG A 124 14.98 29.25 3.76
C ARG A 124 13.76 30.14 3.96
N GLU A 125 12.58 29.54 4.06
CA GLU A 125 11.31 30.26 4.25
C GLU A 125 11.28 31.02 5.58
N VAL A 126 11.75 30.40 6.67
CA VAL A 126 11.80 31.04 8.01
C VAL A 126 12.67 32.30 8.00
N ARG A 127 13.81 32.28 7.30
CA ARG A 127 14.68 33.46 7.17
C ARG A 127 14.10 34.52 6.26
N ALA A 128 13.43 34.11 5.19
CA ALA A 128 12.81 35.03 4.24
C ALA A 128 11.71 35.88 4.88
N LEU A 129 11.06 35.39 5.94
CA LEU A 129 10.02 36.12 6.68
C LEU A 129 10.53 37.39 7.38
N GLY A 130 11.80 37.45 7.78
CA GLY A 130 12.38 38.62 8.47
C GLY A 130 11.52 39.09 9.65
N ASP A 131 11.08 40.35 9.61
CA ASP A 131 10.27 41.00 10.65
C ASP A 131 8.85 40.41 10.79
N GLU A 132 8.37 39.61 9.83
CA GLU A 132 7.09 38.89 9.95
C GLU A 132 7.20 37.65 10.84
N LEU A 133 8.40 37.10 11.04
CA LEU A 133 8.61 35.83 11.75
C LEU A 133 8.00 35.80 13.16
N PRO A 134 8.20 36.81 14.06
CA PRO A 134 7.62 36.78 15.40
C PRO A 134 6.09 36.73 15.38
N ARG A 135 5.45 37.45 14.46
CA ARG A 135 3.99 37.47 14.33
C ARG A 135 3.45 36.12 13.83
N THR A 136 4.11 35.54 12.84
CA THR A 136 3.73 34.22 12.30
C THR A 136 3.97 33.12 13.33
N ALA A 137 5.08 33.16 14.07
CA ALA A 137 5.37 32.22 15.13
C ALA A 137 4.34 32.28 16.27
N LEU A 138 3.91 33.48 16.68
CA LEU A 138 2.86 33.66 17.67
C LEU A 138 1.51 33.08 17.21
N ALA A 139 1.15 33.28 15.94
CA ALA A 139 -0.09 32.73 15.37
C ALA A 139 -0.05 31.20 15.29
N VAL A 140 1.10 30.63 14.89
CA VAL A 140 1.34 29.18 14.89
C VAL A 140 1.33 28.62 16.31
N ASP A 141 1.94 29.29 17.27
CA ASP A 141 1.96 28.84 18.66
C ASP A 141 0.54 28.78 19.26
N ALA A 142 -0.30 29.78 18.96
CA ALA A 142 -1.71 29.77 19.34
C ALA A 142 -2.50 28.60 18.72
N PHE A 143 -2.05 28.07 17.58
CA PHE A 143 -2.64 26.90 16.96
C PHE A 143 -2.38 25.63 17.80
N LEU A 144 -1.18 25.52 18.36
CA LEU A 144 -0.71 24.37 19.13
C LEU A 144 -1.18 24.41 20.59
N ASP A 145 -1.37 23.25 21.21
CA ASP A 145 -1.57 23.12 22.66
C ASP A 145 -1.23 21.71 23.16
N GLU A 146 -1.32 21.47 24.48
CA GLU A 146 -1.08 20.17 25.14
C GLU A 146 -1.82 18.96 24.51
N ARG A 147 -2.96 19.17 23.87
CA ARG A 147 -3.83 18.14 23.25
C ARG A 147 -3.84 18.19 21.72
N PHE A 148 -3.18 19.19 21.11
CA PHE A 148 -3.11 19.39 19.68
C PHE A 148 -1.66 19.68 19.30
N GLY A 149 -0.92 18.60 19.05
CA GLY A 149 0.51 18.64 18.82
C GLY A 149 0.88 19.14 17.42
N ALA A 150 2.18 19.33 17.18
CA ALA A 150 2.68 19.81 15.90
C ALA A 150 2.37 18.87 14.73
N ALA A 151 2.40 17.55 14.94
CA ALA A 151 2.04 16.57 13.92
C ALA A 151 0.56 16.65 13.53
N ASP A 152 -0.35 16.77 14.50
CA ASP A 152 -1.79 16.95 14.25
C ASP A 152 -2.07 18.27 13.53
N ALA A 153 -1.39 19.35 13.94
CA ALA A 153 -1.47 20.65 13.30
C ALA A 153 -0.95 20.62 11.85
N MET A 154 0.16 19.92 11.61
CA MET A 154 0.71 19.75 10.26
C MET A 154 -0.26 18.96 9.38
N GLN A 155 -0.79 17.84 9.89
CA GLN A 155 -1.77 17.03 9.16
C GLN A 155 -3.03 17.84 8.82
N TRP A 156 -3.57 18.58 9.80
CA TRP A 156 -4.72 19.45 9.56
C TRP A 156 -4.40 20.51 8.49
N PHE A 157 -3.22 21.14 8.58
CA PHE A 157 -2.80 22.12 7.60
C PHE A 157 -2.67 21.51 6.19
N THR A 158 -2.10 20.31 6.08
CA THR A 158 -2.02 19.56 4.83
C THR A 158 -3.40 19.30 4.24
N ASP A 159 -4.32 18.71 5.01
CA ASP A 159 -5.62 18.26 4.50
C ASP A 159 -6.58 19.44 4.24
N ASP A 160 -6.74 20.34 5.22
CA ASP A 160 -7.76 21.39 5.19
C ASP A 160 -7.26 22.73 4.67
N CYS A 161 -5.95 22.96 4.57
CA CYS A 161 -5.40 24.16 3.92
C CYS A 161 -4.81 23.83 2.55
N LEU A 162 -3.87 22.89 2.46
CA LEU A 162 -3.12 22.65 1.22
C LEU A 162 -3.93 21.85 0.20
N VAL A 163 -4.27 20.59 0.51
CA VAL A 163 -4.92 19.66 -0.43
C VAL A 163 -6.28 20.19 -0.89
N ARG A 164 -7.06 20.75 0.04
CA ARG A 164 -8.40 21.27 -0.25
C ARG A 164 -8.41 22.51 -1.16
N HIS A 165 -7.43 23.40 -1.03
CA HIS A 165 -7.49 24.72 -1.67
C HIS A 165 -6.43 24.97 -2.73
N LEU A 166 -5.29 24.26 -2.69
CA LEU A 166 -4.18 24.48 -3.61
C LEU A 166 -4.11 23.34 -4.63
N PRO A 167 -4.36 23.61 -5.94
CA PRO A 167 -4.38 22.57 -6.98
C PRO A 167 -3.12 21.72 -7.04
N LEU A 168 -1.96 22.32 -6.80
CA LEU A 168 -0.67 21.62 -6.76
C LEU A 168 -0.66 20.49 -5.71
N PHE A 169 -1.18 20.74 -4.51
CA PHE A 169 -1.26 19.74 -3.44
C PHE A 169 -2.40 18.76 -3.67
N GLY A 170 -3.54 19.23 -4.20
CA GLY A 170 -4.63 18.36 -4.60
C GLY A 170 -4.22 17.33 -5.66
N ALA A 171 -3.39 17.73 -6.63
CA ALA A 171 -2.85 16.85 -7.66
C ALA A 171 -1.93 15.76 -7.10
N ALA A 172 -1.12 16.09 -6.09
CA ALA A 172 -0.22 15.16 -5.40
C ALA A 172 -0.91 14.30 -4.30
N ALA A 173 -2.16 14.61 -3.96
CA ALA A 173 -2.88 13.92 -2.90
C ALA A 173 -3.46 12.56 -3.35
N LEU A 174 -3.58 11.66 -2.38
CA LEU A 174 -4.26 10.38 -2.51
C LEU A 174 -5.49 10.35 -1.61
N SER A 175 -6.50 9.54 -1.97
CA SER A 175 -7.56 9.17 -1.03
C SER A 175 -6.97 8.50 0.21
N ALA A 176 -7.64 8.60 1.35
CA ALA A 176 -7.18 7.99 2.60
C ALA A 176 -6.91 6.49 2.44
N GLU A 177 -7.77 5.77 1.74
CA GLU A 177 -7.66 4.34 1.53
C GLU A 177 -6.50 3.96 0.60
N ALA A 178 -6.22 4.76 -0.43
CA ALA A 178 -5.06 4.55 -1.30
C ALA A 178 -3.74 4.86 -0.59
N ALA A 179 -3.70 5.94 0.20
CA ALA A 179 -2.56 6.27 1.04
C ALA A 179 -2.28 5.15 2.07
N GLU A 180 -3.33 4.63 2.71
CA GLU A 180 -3.25 3.50 3.65
C GLU A 180 -2.72 2.23 2.97
N LEU A 181 -3.20 1.93 1.76
CA LEU A 181 -2.72 0.79 0.98
C LEU A 181 -1.21 0.89 0.71
N ILE A 182 -0.73 2.05 0.25
CA ILE A 182 0.69 2.26 -0.06
C ILE A 182 1.53 2.14 1.20
N ALA A 183 1.14 2.80 2.28
CA ALA A 183 1.86 2.74 3.55
C ALA A 183 1.91 1.31 4.11
N HIS A 184 0.77 0.60 4.13
CA HIS A 184 0.70 -0.77 4.65
C HIS A 184 1.50 -1.75 3.79
N ALA A 185 1.43 -1.63 2.46
CA ALA A 185 2.25 -2.45 1.55
C ALA A 185 3.74 -2.17 1.74
N ALA A 186 4.14 -0.90 1.83
CA ALA A 186 5.53 -0.50 2.03
C ALA A 186 6.09 -1.06 3.34
N LEU A 187 5.38 -0.91 4.46
CA LEU A 187 5.77 -1.47 5.77
C LEU A 187 5.90 -2.99 5.72
N THR A 188 4.92 -3.69 5.14
CA THR A 188 4.94 -5.15 5.02
C THR A 188 6.14 -5.64 4.20
N LEU A 189 6.51 -4.91 3.14
CA LEU A 189 7.69 -5.21 2.34
C LEU A 189 8.99 -4.93 3.10
N THR A 190 9.05 -3.85 3.89
CA THR A 190 10.23 -3.51 4.68
C THR A 190 10.53 -4.56 5.74
N ASP A 191 9.49 -5.11 6.38
CA ASP A 191 9.62 -6.21 7.33
C ASP A 191 10.20 -7.47 6.65
N GLY A 192 9.80 -7.76 5.41
CA GLY A 192 10.34 -8.86 4.60
C GLY A 192 11.78 -8.63 4.13
N ALA A 193 12.17 -7.37 3.87
CA ALA A 193 13.49 -6.99 3.36
C ALA A 193 14.57 -6.85 4.47
N GLY A 194 14.31 -7.37 5.68
CA GLY A 194 15.28 -7.33 6.78
C GLY A 194 15.49 -5.94 7.39
N GLY A 195 14.51 -5.04 7.28
CA GLY A 195 14.49 -3.79 8.06
C GLY A 195 15.42 -2.68 7.56
N ARG A 196 15.87 -2.71 6.30
CA ARG A 196 16.75 -1.68 5.70
C ARG A 196 16.10 -0.30 5.49
N GLY A 197 14.89 -0.09 6.02
CA GLY A 197 14.16 1.17 5.98
C GLY A 197 13.37 1.39 4.71
N LEU A 198 12.57 2.44 4.75
CA LEU A 198 11.62 2.83 3.72
C LEU A 198 12.00 4.18 3.13
N LEU A 199 12.01 4.31 1.80
CA LEU A 199 12.38 5.52 1.09
C LEU A 199 11.20 6.07 0.27
N ASP A 200 10.84 7.33 0.47
CA ASP A 200 10.07 8.09 -0.51
C ASP A 200 10.98 8.53 -1.66
N ALA A 201 11.00 7.72 -2.71
CA ALA A 201 11.82 7.95 -3.90
C ALA A 201 11.22 9.02 -4.82
N ALA A 202 9.94 9.38 -4.65
CA ALA A 202 9.33 10.50 -5.36
C ALA A 202 9.62 11.84 -4.67
N GLY A 203 9.92 11.83 -3.37
CA GLY A 203 10.18 13.03 -2.58
C GLY A 203 8.93 13.88 -2.29
N THR A 204 7.74 13.40 -2.68
CA THR A 204 6.46 14.11 -2.66
C THR A 204 5.34 13.31 -1.99
N GLY A 205 5.70 12.21 -1.31
CA GLY A 205 4.81 11.19 -0.77
C GLY A 205 4.07 11.54 0.53
N PHE A 206 3.80 12.83 0.82
CA PHE A 206 3.19 13.24 2.10
C PHE A 206 1.90 12.47 2.42
N ALA A 207 1.09 12.16 1.41
CA ALA A 207 -0.20 11.51 1.58
C ALA A 207 -0.08 10.12 2.22
N TRP A 208 0.86 9.29 1.76
CA TRP A 208 1.07 7.95 2.33
C TRP A 208 2.02 7.96 3.52
N LEU A 209 3.00 8.87 3.57
CA LEU A 209 3.91 9.02 4.72
C LEU A 209 3.15 9.39 6.01
N SER A 210 2.11 10.21 5.90
CA SER A 210 1.23 10.54 7.05
C SER A 210 0.45 9.36 7.62
N ARG A 211 0.43 8.21 6.92
CA ARG A 211 -0.22 6.96 7.38
C ARG A 211 0.74 6.01 8.08
N LEU A 212 2.02 6.35 8.16
CA LEU A 212 2.97 5.54 8.91
C LEU A 212 2.65 5.60 10.42
N PRO A 213 2.78 4.48 11.15
CA PRO A 213 2.66 4.49 12.61
C PRO A 213 3.74 5.40 13.21
N ALA A 214 3.35 6.27 14.16
CA ALA A 214 4.27 7.21 14.79
C ALA A 214 5.45 6.53 15.49
N GLU A 215 5.22 5.36 16.11
CA GLU A 215 6.23 4.59 16.84
C GLU A 215 6.93 3.52 15.98
N TRP A 216 6.87 3.63 14.64
CA TRP A 216 7.54 2.67 13.77
C TRP A 216 9.07 2.77 13.91
N PRO A 217 9.79 1.69 14.27
CA PRO A 217 11.23 1.75 14.60
C PRO A 217 12.14 1.82 13.38
N GLY A 218 11.59 1.73 12.17
CA GLY A 218 12.37 1.78 10.93
C GLY A 218 12.79 3.19 10.56
N ARG A 219 13.91 3.31 9.86
CA ARG A 219 14.33 4.58 9.26
C ARG A 219 13.46 4.93 8.05
N VAL A 220 13.18 6.22 7.89
CA VAL A 220 12.40 6.78 6.76
C VAL A 220 13.29 7.73 5.96
N GLY A 221 13.55 7.39 4.72
CA GLY A 221 14.31 8.19 3.77
C GLY A 221 13.38 9.03 2.91
N ILE A 222 13.87 10.19 2.46
CA ILE A 222 13.19 10.99 1.45
C ILE A 222 14.19 11.56 0.45
N ARG A 223 13.88 11.41 -0.84
CA ARG A 223 14.64 12.09 -1.88
C ARG A 223 14.33 13.57 -1.90
N LEU A 224 15.37 14.37 -2.15
CA LEU A 224 15.22 15.82 -2.26
C LEU A 224 14.42 16.18 -3.52
N ASP A 225 13.24 16.75 -3.30
CA ASP A 225 12.44 17.46 -4.30
C ASP A 225 12.25 18.92 -3.85
N GLU A 226 12.65 19.87 -4.69
CA GLU A 226 12.63 21.30 -4.40
C GLU A 226 11.32 21.99 -4.82
N SER A 227 10.28 21.23 -5.18
CA SER A 227 8.94 21.80 -5.33
C SER A 227 8.35 22.17 -3.97
N PRO A 228 7.28 23.00 -3.93
CA PRO A 228 6.52 23.23 -2.71
C PRO A 228 6.02 21.93 -2.05
N VAL A 229 5.60 20.94 -2.84
CA VAL A 229 5.13 19.64 -2.34
C VAL A 229 6.28 18.87 -1.69
N GLY A 230 7.46 18.85 -2.32
CA GLY A 230 8.61 18.14 -1.80
C GLY A 230 9.10 18.71 -0.47
N ARG A 231 9.25 20.03 -0.38
CA ARG A 231 9.60 20.69 0.89
C ARG A 231 8.57 20.45 1.98
N HIS A 232 7.28 20.55 1.66
CA HIS A 232 6.23 20.26 2.63
C HIS A 232 6.24 18.80 3.08
N THR A 233 6.49 17.85 2.18
CA THR A 233 6.65 16.43 2.52
C THR A 233 7.77 16.23 3.53
N ARG A 234 8.93 16.89 3.33
CA ARG A 234 10.02 16.87 4.32
C ARG A 234 9.61 17.48 5.66
N ARG A 235 8.73 18.50 5.67
CA ARG A 235 8.21 19.09 6.92
C ARG A 235 7.30 18.13 7.68
N VAL A 236 6.46 17.36 6.99
CA VAL A 236 5.65 16.29 7.60
C VAL A 236 6.55 15.29 8.32
N LEU A 237 7.63 14.86 7.66
CA LEU A 237 8.63 13.98 8.28
C LEU A 237 9.36 14.62 9.46
N GLN A 238 9.80 15.88 9.32
CA GLN A 238 10.48 16.62 10.37
C GLN A 238 9.62 16.80 11.63
N THR A 239 8.29 16.91 11.47
CA THR A 239 7.33 17.05 12.58
C THR A 239 6.93 15.74 13.22
N GLY A 240 7.21 14.60 12.57
CA GLY A 240 6.99 13.28 13.15
C GLY A 240 8.17 12.79 13.97
N ASP A 241 7.96 11.71 14.71
CA ASP A 241 8.96 11.10 15.61
C ASP A 241 9.81 10.01 14.95
N TRP A 242 9.81 9.94 13.61
CA TRP A 242 10.55 8.93 12.87
C TRP A 242 12.05 9.25 12.78
N ASP A 243 12.86 8.20 12.59
CA ASP A 243 14.28 8.34 12.24
C ASP A 243 14.43 8.69 10.76
N THR A 244 14.39 10.00 10.45
CA THR A 244 14.24 10.52 9.10
C THR A 244 15.54 11.03 8.47
N TYR A 245 15.75 10.73 7.18
CA TYR A 245 16.94 11.16 6.43
C TYR A 245 16.58 11.75 5.07
N ALA A 246 17.15 12.90 4.74
CA ALA A 246 17.20 13.38 3.36
C ALA A 246 18.34 12.67 2.62
N VAL A 247 18.04 12.10 1.45
CA VAL A 247 19.01 11.29 0.70
C VAL A 247 19.20 11.78 -0.74
N ALA A 248 20.43 11.64 -1.23
CA ALA A 248 20.79 11.99 -2.61
C ALA A 248 20.56 10.83 -3.58
N ASP A 249 20.72 9.59 -3.11
CA ASP A 249 20.49 8.37 -3.86
C ASP A 249 19.68 7.35 -3.04
N GLU A 250 19.32 6.24 -3.69
CA GLU A 250 18.41 5.23 -3.16
C GLU A 250 19.17 4.01 -2.62
N ARG A 251 20.51 4.07 -2.55
CA ARG A 251 21.35 2.92 -2.18
C ARG A 251 21.21 2.59 -0.70
N GLY A 252 21.19 1.29 -0.41
CA GLY A 252 21.05 0.74 0.93
C GLY A 252 19.63 0.78 1.49
N TRP A 253 18.65 1.30 0.75
CA TRP A 253 17.24 1.30 1.16
C TRP A 253 16.53 0.06 0.63
N GLY A 254 15.96 -0.74 1.54
CA GLY A 254 15.32 -2.01 1.18
C GLY A 254 14.01 -1.84 0.42
N VAL A 255 13.24 -0.80 0.74
CA VAL A 255 11.98 -0.49 0.03
C VAL A 255 11.98 0.96 -0.44
N ALA A 256 11.73 1.16 -1.73
CA ALA A 256 11.53 2.47 -2.34
C ALA A 256 10.08 2.62 -2.85
N VAL A 257 9.38 3.65 -2.39
CA VAL A 257 8.04 3.98 -2.88
C VAL A 257 8.14 5.18 -3.81
N HIS A 258 7.57 5.05 -5.00
CA HIS A 258 7.54 6.11 -6.00
C HIS A 258 6.10 6.35 -6.44
N ALA A 259 5.44 7.36 -5.85
CA ALA A 259 4.10 7.80 -6.23
C ALA A 259 4.18 8.85 -7.36
N ALA A 260 4.38 8.37 -8.59
CA ALA A 260 4.49 9.17 -9.80
C ALA A 260 3.11 9.48 -10.40
N LEU A 261 2.36 10.39 -9.76
CA LEU A 261 1.00 10.73 -10.16
C LEU A 261 0.92 11.59 -11.43
N ASP A 262 1.94 12.41 -11.68
CA ASP A 262 2.02 13.33 -12.83
C ASP A 262 3.26 13.08 -13.72
N ALA A 263 3.92 11.93 -13.57
CA ALA A 263 5.08 11.60 -14.42
C ALA A 263 4.65 11.30 -15.86
N ASP A 264 5.51 11.66 -16.81
CA ASP A 264 5.43 11.15 -18.17
C ASP A 264 5.92 9.69 -18.25
N ASP A 265 5.63 9.04 -19.37
CA ASP A 265 5.95 7.64 -19.65
C ASP A 265 7.46 7.35 -19.43
N ALA A 266 8.32 8.20 -19.98
CA ALA A 266 9.77 8.00 -19.97
C ALA A 266 10.36 8.12 -18.56
N GLU A 267 9.89 9.08 -17.76
CA GLU A 267 10.30 9.23 -16.37
C GLU A 267 9.79 8.06 -15.52
N LEU A 268 8.51 7.70 -15.67
CA LEU A 268 7.88 6.61 -14.91
C LEU A 268 8.65 5.29 -15.08
N PHE A 269 8.97 4.89 -16.31
CA PHE A 269 9.69 3.65 -16.57
C PHE A 269 11.17 3.72 -16.21
N ARG A 270 11.84 4.87 -16.38
CA ARG A 270 13.20 5.06 -15.87
C ARG A 270 13.26 4.89 -14.36
N ARG A 271 12.22 5.34 -13.65
CA ARG A 271 12.07 5.18 -12.20
C ARG A 271 11.63 3.79 -11.78
N ALA A 272 11.27 2.90 -12.70
CA ALA A 272 11.01 1.51 -12.36
C ALA A 272 12.32 0.70 -12.13
N ALA A 273 13.44 1.16 -12.68
CA ALA A 273 14.74 0.49 -12.52
C ALA A 273 15.17 0.42 -11.04
N LEU A 274 15.67 -0.74 -10.62
CA LEU A 274 16.25 -0.92 -9.30
C LEU A 274 17.64 -0.29 -9.22
N VAL A 275 17.95 0.30 -8.06
CA VAL A 275 19.27 0.89 -7.80
C VAL A 275 20.23 -0.13 -7.20
N ASP A 276 19.72 -1.02 -6.35
CA ASP A 276 20.43 -2.16 -5.76
C ASP A 276 19.64 -3.45 -6.08
N ASP A 277 20.33 -4.57 -6.27
CA ASP A 277 19.71 -5.84 -6.66
C ASP A 277 18.69 -6.35 -5.61
N ASP A 278 18.92 -6.08 -4.33
CA ASP A 278 18.05 -6.49 -3.22
C ASP A 278 16.99 -5.43 -2.82
N GLN A 279 16.87 -4.35 -3.59
CA GLN A 279 15.84 -3.34 -3.38
C GLN A 279 14.48 -3.81 -3.94
N ILE A 280 13.43 -3.53 -3.18
CA ILE A 280 12.05 -3.64 -3.63
C ILE A 280 11.51 -2.24 -3.91
N ARG A 281 10.77 -2.10 -5.01
CA ARG A 281 10.14 -0.84 -5.40
C ARG A 281 8.64 -0.99 -5.56
N LEU A 282 7.89 -0.09 -4.93
CA LEU A 282 6.47 0.13 -5.17
C LEU A 282 6.30 1.37 -6.05
N LEU A 283 5.93 1.17 -7.30
CA LEU A 283 5.66 2.23 -8.25
C LEU A 283 4.15 2.43 -8.37
N VAL A 284 3.66 3.63 -8.06
CA VAL A 284 2.23 3.98 -8.17
C VAL A 284 2.09 5.12 -9.15
N GLY A 285 1.20 4.97 -10.12
CA GLY A 285 0.99 5.96 -11.17
C GLY A 285 -0.26 5.68 -11.99
N PRO A 286 -0.49 6.44 -13.08
CA PRO A 286 -1.66 6.26 -13.91
C PRO A 286 -1.77 4.85 -14.49
N ALA A 287 -2.93 4.20 -14.35
CA ALA A 287 -3.21 2.88 -14.92
C ALA A 287 -3.02 2.85 -16.44
N ARG A 288 -3.30 3.99 -17.10
CA ARG A 288 -3.09 4.19 -18.54
C ARG A 288 -1.65 3.93 -18.99
N LEU A 289 -0.66 4.05 -18.10
CA LEU A 289 0.76 3.84 -18.38
C LEU A 289 1.22 2.47 -17.88
N LEU A 290 0.80 2.13 -16.66
CA LEU A 290 1.29 0.94 -15.96
C LEU A 290 0.57 -0.35 -16.35
N CYS A 291 -0.69 -0.33 -16.77
CA CYS A 291 -1.40 -1.59 -17.03
C CYS A 291 -2.39 -1.59 -18.19
N ASP A 292 -2.93 -0.46 -18.64
CA ASP A 292 -3.90 -0.44 -19.74
C ASP A 292 -3.22 -0.39 -21.13
N GLU A 293 -3.99 -0.49 -22.21
CA GLU A 293 -3.49 -0.59 -23.60
C GLU A 293 -2.85 0.68 -24.15
N THR A 294 -2.93 1.78 -23.38
CA THR A 294 -2.43 3.10 -23.74
C THR A 294 -1.00 3.32 -23.22
N GLY A 295 -0.34 4.39 -23.68
CA GLY A 295 1.03 4.75 -23.24
C GLY A 295 2.16 4.04 -24.00
N ASP A 296 3.39 4.19 -23.51
CA ASP A 296 4.58 3.52 -24.04
C ASP A 296 4.63 2.03 -23.67
N VAL A 297 3.90 1.25 -24.46
CA VAL A 297 3.84 -0.22 -24.35
C VAL A 297 5.22 -0.87 -24.53
N VAL A 298 6.14 -0.25 -25.28
CA VAL A 298 7.46 -0.86 -25.56
C VAL A 298 8.30 -0.90 -24.29
N ALA A 299 8.48 0.24 -23.63
CA ALA A 299 9.25 0.33 -22.39
C ALA A 299 8.64 -0.53 -21.27
N ARG A 300 7.30 -0.53 -21.19
CA ARG A 300 6.56 -1.37 -20.24
C ARG A 300 6.82 -2.87 -20.46
N ASP A 301 6.71 -3.30 -21.71
CA ASP A 301 6.83 -4.71 -22.09
C ASP A 301 8.29 -5.19 -21.97
N GLU A 302 9.28 -4.32 -22.16
CA GLU A 302 10.70 -4.60 -21.88
C GLU A 302 10.92 -4.93 -20.40
N LEU A 303 10.43 -4.10 -19.47
CA LEU A 303 10.54 -4.36 -18.03
C LEU A 303 9.83 -5.65 -17.60
N LEU A 304 8.69 -5.98 -18.23
CA LEU A 304 8.00 -7.25 -18.01
C LEU A 304 8.83 -8.45 -18.50
N ARG A 305 9.43 -8.36 -19.71
CA ARG A 305 10.30 -9.41 -20.25
C ARG A 305 11.55 -9.64 -19.42
N ASP A 306 12.05 -8.58 -18.79
CA ASP A 306 13.20 -8.62 -17.91
C ASP A 306 12.93 -9.31 -16.56
N GLY A 307 11.67 -9.63 -16.25
CA GLY A 307 11.30 -10.38 -15.04
C GLY A 307 11.39 -9.59 -13.73
N VAL A 308 11.61 -8.27 -13.80
CA VAL A 308 11.72 -7.39 -12.61
C VAL A 308 10.35 -6.97 -12.08
N VAL A 309 9.34 -6.87 -12.95
CA VAL A 309 7.96 -6.53 -12.55
C VAL A 309 7.25 -7.77 -12.01
N ARG A 310 7.24 -7.87 -10.68
CA ARG A 310 6.67 -9.01 -9.94
C ARG A 310 5.15 -8.95 -9.85
N ALA A 311 4.58 -7.77 -9.63
CA ALA A 311 3.13 -7.62 -9.54
C ALA A 311 2.59 -6.36 -10.21
N VAL A 312 1.36 -6.44 -10.72
CA VAL A 312 0.60 -5.35 -11.35
C VAL A 312 -0.83 -5.34 -10.80
N VAL A 313 -1.19 -4.27 -10.10
CA VAL A 313 -2.51 -4.12 -9.48
C VAL A 313 -3.19 -2.87 -10.03
N LYS A 314 -4.35 -3.02 -10.66
CA LYS A 314 -5.20 -1.89 -11.03
C LYS A 314 -6.05 -1.49 -9.83
N LEU A 315 -5.97 -0.22 -9.43
CA LEU A 315 -6.64 0.29 -8.24
C LEU A 315 -8.08 0.74 -8.55
N PRO A 316 -8.95 0.82 -7.53
CA PRO A 316 -10.30 1.34 -7.71
C PRO A 316 -10.32 2.81 -8.16
N ALA A 317 -11.44 3.25 -8.73
CA ALA A 317 -11.64 4.66 -9.04
C ALA A 317 -11.67 5.51 -7.75
N GLY A 318 -11.31 6.79 -7.87
CA GLY A 318 -11.34 7.74 -6.74
C GLY A 318 -10.08 7.72 -5.86
N CYS A 319 -9.07 6.89 -6.16
CA CYS A 319 -7.79 6.92 -5.44
C CYS A 319 -7.05 8.25 -5.55
N ARG A 320 -7.36 9.06 -6.58
CA ARG A 320 -6.85 10.42 -6.78
C ARG A 320 -8.01 11.43 -6.76
N PRO A 321 -8.32 12.06 -5.61
CA PRO A 321 -9.50 12.92 -5.47
C PRO A 321 -9.57 14.09 -6.45
N ALA A 322 -8.43 14.70 -6.79
CA ALA A 322 -8.37 15.80 -7.76
C ALA A 322 -8.61 15.34 -9.22
N HIS A 323 -8.43 14.06 -9.51
CA HIS A 323 -8.61 13.47 -10.85
C HIS A 323 -9.48 12.21 -10.76
N PRO A 324 -10.77 12.33 -10.41
CA PRO A 324 -11.62 11.19 -10.05
C PRO A 324 -11.85 10.20 -11.22
N ARG A 325 -11.60 10.62 -12.46
CA ARG A 325 -11.70 9.79 -13.67
C ARG A 325 -10.39 9.08 -14.02
N GLU A 326 -9.28 9.47 -13.42
CA GLU A 326 -8.00 8.82 -13.65
C GLU A 326 -7.90 7.59 -12.75
N ALA A 327 -7.81 6.40 -13.37
CA ALA A 327 -7.51 5.18 -12.64
C ALA A 327 -6.01 5.13 -12.35
N LEU A 328 -5.65 4.66 -11.15
CA LEU A 328 -4.28 4.40 -10.76
C LEU A 328 -3.97 2.91 -10.85
N ALA A 329 -2.70 2.58 -10.96
CA ALA A 329 -2.19 1.23 -10.81
C ALA A 329 -0.92 1.25 -9.94
N MET A 330 -0.60 0.08 -9.40
CA MET A 330 0.56 -0.16 -8.57
C MET A 330 1.36 -1.32 -9.17
N TRP A 331 2.66 -1.10 -9.32
CA TRP A 331 3.63 -2.12 -9.68
C TRP A 331 4.49 -2.45 -8.47
N LEU A 332 4.79 -3.73 -8.33
CA LEU A 332 5.87 -4.23 -7.49
C LEU A 332 7.03 -4.59 -8.40
N VAL A 333 8.16 -3.93 -8.22
CA VAL A 333 9.41 -4.25 -8.90
C VAL A 333 10.39 -4.79 -7.87
N ALA A 334 11.05 -5.89 -8.16
CA ALA A 334 12.06 -6.49 -7.28
C ALA A 334 13.14 -7.16 -8.14
N GLU A 335 14.09 -7.82 -7.47
CA GLU A 335 15.17 -8.55 -8.12
C GLU A 335 14.64 -9.42 -9.27
N ARG A 336 15.40 -9.44 -10.37
CA ARG A 336 15.08 -10.23 -11.56
C ARG A 336 14.96 -11.70 -11.17
N ASP A 337 13.89 -12.33 -11.66
CA ASP A 337 13.76 -13.78 -11.57
C ASP A 337 14.82 -14.47 -12.45
N GLU A 338 15.65 -15.33 -11.86
CA GLU A 338 16.66 -16.13 -12.58
C GLU A 338 16.04 -17.22 -13.48
N LEU A 339 14.73 -17.44 -13.38
CA LEU A 339 14.02 -18.37 -14.24
C LEU A 339 14.11 -17.95 -15.73
N PRO A 340 14.12 -18.92 -16.68
CA PRO A 340 13.93 -18.62 -18.09
C PRO A 340 12.61 -17.88 -18.34
N PHE A 341 12.58 -16.98 -19.33
CA PHE A 341 11.41 -16.13 -19.63
C PHE A 341 10.10 -16.93 -19.82
N GLU A 342 10.16 -18.14 -20.37
CA GLU A 342 8.99 -19.01 -20.51
C GLU A 342 8.30 -19.41 -19.19
N HIS A 343 8.99 -19.24 -18.06
CA HIS A 343 8.53 -19.54 -16.72
C HIS A 343 8.27 -18.27 -15.88
N HIS A 344 8.61 -17.09 -16.39
CA HIS A 344 8.35 -15.82 -15.69
C HIS A 344 6.86 -15.68 -15.40
N ARG A 345 6.57 -15.25 -14.16
CA ARG A 345 5.22 -14.99 -13.68
C ARG A 345 5.12 -13.56 -13.20
N THR A 346 4.09 -12.88 -13.66
CA THR A 346 3.67 -11.58 -13.12
C THR A 346 2.35 -11.78 -12.39
N PHE A 347 2.30 -11.33 -11.15
CA PHE A 347 1.12 -11.42 -10.30
C PHE A 347 0.18 -10.25 -10.59
N VAL A 348 -1.05 -10.52 -11.01
CA VAL A 348 -1.97 -9.46 -11.43
C VAL A 348 -3.21 -9.41 -10.55
N ALA A 349 -3.79 -8.22 -10.36
CA ALA A 349 -5.12 -8.05 -9.78
C ALA A 349 -5.84 -6.84 -10.39
N ASP A 350 -7.13 -7.00 -10.63
CA ASP A 350 -8.02 -5.89 -11.02
C ASP A 350 -8.97 -5.60 -9.85
N LEU A 351 -8.78 -4.45 -9.20
CA LEU A 351 -9.62 -3.99 -8.09
C LEU A 351 -10.66 -2.97 -8.56
N THR A 352 -10.87 -2.82 -9.87
CA THR A 352 -11.91 -1.92 -10.39
C THR A 352 -13.27 -2.28 -9.81
N GLY A 353 -13.93 -1.30 -9.16
CA GLY A 353 -15.23 -1.50 -8.52
C GLY A 353 -15.18 -2.19 -7.16
N VAL A 354 -13.99 -2.49 -6.62
CA VAL A 354 -13.80 -3.08 -5.29
C VAL A 354 -13.43 -2.00 -4.28
N ALA A 355 -14.07 -1.98 -3.10
CA ALA A 355 -13.71 -1.04 -2.04
C ALA A 355 -12.41 -1.46 -1.34
N LEU A 356 -11.49 -0.51 -1.11
CA LEU A 356 -10.26 -0.71 -0.33
C LEU A 356 -10.58 -0.78 1.17
N THR A 357 -11.08 -1.91 1.64
CA THR A 357 -11.27 -2.17 3.07
C THR A 357 -9.94 -2.50 3.74
N ALA A 358 -9.86 -2.31 5.05
CA ALA A 358 -8.66 -2.68 5.83
C ALA A 358 -8.27 -4.15 5.64
N GLU A 359 -9.25 -5.06 5.50
CA GLU A 359 -8.98 -6.48 5.22
C GLU A 359 -8.36 -6.67 3.84
N LEU A 360 -8.91 -6.04 2.80
CA LEU A 360 -8.37 -6.15 1.44
C LEU A 360 -6.96 -5.58 1.36
N ILE A 361 -6.70 -4.46 2.04
CA ILE A 361 -5.37 -3.85 2.13
C ILE A 361 -4.38 -4.82 2.77
N GLY A 362 -4.74 -5.42 3.92
CA GLY A 362 -3.88 -6.37 4.61
C GLY A 362 -3.69 -7.71 3.87
N ASP A 363 -4.68 -8.17 3.11
CA ASP A 363 -4.56 -9.32 2.21
C ASP A 363 -3.61 -9.01 1.03
N LEU A 364 -3.79 -7.85 0.39
CA LEU A 364 -2.99 -7.45 -0.76
C LEU A 364 -1.53 -7.20 -0.36
N ALA A 365 -1.27 -6.52 0.75
CA ALA A 365 0.10 -6.28 1.23
C ALA A 365 0.85 -7.58 1.50
N ARG A 366 0.19 -8.58 2.08
CA ARG A 366 0.80 -9.92 2.28
C ARG A 366 1.05 -10.65 0.98
N ASP A 367 0.12 -10.58 0.02
CA ASP A 367 0.33 -11.18 -1.29
C ASP A 367 1.49 -10.47 -2.02
N LEU A 368 1.59 -9.13 -1.97
CA LEU A 368 2.73 -8.38 -2.52
C LEU A 368 4.06 -8.77 -1.88
N ALA A 369 4.09 -8.93 -0.55
CA ALA A 369 5.29 -9.37 0.16
C ALA A 369 5.76 -10.75 -0.29
N VAL A 370 4.84 -11.69 -0.51
CA VAL A 370 5.21 -13.02 -1.05
C VAL A 370 5.60 -12.94 -2.53
N ALA A 371 4.97 -12.07 -3.33
CA ALA A 371 5.34 -11.88 -4.73
C ALA A 371 6.75 -11.30 -4.92
N ALA A 372 7.25 -10.54 -3.93
CA ALA A 372 8.62 -10.03 -3.90
C ALA A 372 9.68 -11.12 -3.66
N LEU A 373 9.31 -12.26 -3.06
CA LEU A 373 10.21 -13.38 -2.75
C LEU A 373 10.37 -14.33 -3.93
N ASP A 374 11.29 -15.29 -3.84
CA ASP A 374 11.60 -16.27 -4.89
C ASP A 374 10.48 -17.25 -5.21
N ALA A 375 10.57 -17.84 -6.41
CA ALA A 375 9.60 -18.79 -6.96
C ALA A 375 9.32 -19.98 -6.03
N ALA A 376 10.29 -20.45 -5.25
CA ALA A 376 10.11 -21.57 -4.32
C ALA A 376 9.08 -21.27 -3.22
N VAL A 377 9.09 -20.03 -2.69
CA VAL A 377 8.13 -19.57 -1.69
C VAL A 377 6.77 -19.33 -2.32
N GLN A 378 6.75 -18.75 -3.52
CA GLN A 378 5.52 -18.45 -4.26
C GLN A 378 4.71 -19.71 -4.63
N GLN A 379 5.38 -20.81 -4.98
CA GLN A 379 4.72 -22.06 -5.44
C GLN A 379 3.80 -22.69 -4.40
N HIS A 380 4.07 -22.49 -3.12
CA HIS A 380 3.33 -23.11 -2.01
C HIS A 380 2.27 -22.18 -1.41
N ARG A 381 2.10 -20.98 -1.99
CA ARG A 381 1.22 -19.93 -1.46
C ARG A 381 -0.19 -20.04 -2.02
N SER A 382 -1.19 -19.88 -1.14
CA SER A 382 -2.54 -19.52 -1.55
C SER A 382 -2.68 -18.00 -1.67
N TRP A 383 -3.01 -17.55 -2.87
CA TRP A 383 -3.18 -16.14 -3.18
C TRP A 383 -4.61 -15.68 -2.89
N ARG A 384 -4.77 -14.57 -2.16
CA ARG A 384 -6.08 -14.05 -1.74
C ARG A 384 -6.59 -12.96 -2.70
N VAL A 385 -5.69 -12.11 -3.15
CA VAL A 385 -5.99 -10.96 -4.03
C VAL A 385 -5.28 -11.13 -5.37
N LEU A 386 -3.99 -11.42 -5.34
CA LEU A 386 -3.19 -11.56 -6.56
C LEU A 386 -3.47 -12.89 -7.25
N ARG A 387 -3.18 -12.96 -8.55
CA ARG A 387 -3.12 -14.23 -9.29
C ARG A 387 -1.84 -14.31 -10.11
N PRO A 388 -1.09 -15.42 -10.06
CA PRO A 388 0.06 -15.61 -10.94
C PRO A 388 -0.40 -15.74 -12.39
N VAL A 389 0.24 -15.06 -13.33
CA VAL A 389 0.01 -15.25 -14.77
C VAL A 389 1.36 -15.34 -15.46
N LEU A 390 1.51 -16.26 -16.43
CA LEU A 390 2.73 -16.31 -17.22
C LEU A 390 2.92 -15.00 -17.99
N THR A 391 4.07 -14.35 -17.83
CA THR A 391 4.32 -13.02 -18.37
C THR A 391 4.20 -12.99 -19.90
N ARG A 392 4.64 -14.06 -20.58
CA ARG A 392 4.43 -14.22 -22.03
C ARG A 392 2.96 -14.18 -22.47
N HIS A 393 2.03 -14.63 -21.63
CA HIS A 393 0.59 -14.60 -21.95
C HIS A 393 0.02 -13.19 -21.81
N LEU A 394 0.55 -12.39 -20.87
CA LEU A 394 0.18 -10.98 -20.75
C LEU A 394 0.65 -10.20 -21.98
N LEU A 395 1.91 -10.40 -22.38
CA LEU A 395 2.53 -9.74 -23.52
C LEU A 395 1.90 -10.16 -24.87
N ALA A 396 1.53 -11.44 -25.01
CA ALA A 396 0.95 -11.95 -26.25
C ALA A 396 -0.50 -11.53 -26.49
N ARG A 397 -1.28 -11.26 -25.43
CA ARG A 397 -2.72 -10.96 -25.58
C ARG A 397 -2.96 -9.62 -26.25
N GLY A 398 -2.08 -8.64 -26.03
CA GLY A 398 -2.36 -7.23 -26.36
C GLY A 398 -3.55 -6.75 -25.53
N GLY A 399 -3.35 -5.80 -24.62
CA GLY A 399 -4.43 -5.55 -23.68
C GLY A 399 -4.05 -4.82 -22.42
N SER A 400 -5.05 -4.62 -21.57
CA SER A 400 -4.81 -4.36 -20.16
C SER A 400 -4.18 -5.59 -19.52
N LEU A 401 -3.07 -5.42 -18.81
CA LEU A 401 -2.33 -6.50 -18.12
C LEU A 401 -3.18 -7.22 -17.07
N VAL A 402 -4.23 -6.57 -16.57
CA VAL A 402 -5.12 -7.14 -15.55
C VAL A 402 -6.39 -7.77 -16.12
N ALA A 403 -6.67 -7.61 -17.42
CA ALA A 403 -7.88 -8.12 -18.10
C ALA A 403 -7.84 -9.63 -18.42
N VAL A 404 -7.08 -10.42 -17.66
CA VAL A 404 -7.10 -11.88 -17.78
C VAL A 404 -8.49 -12.36 -17.38
N SER A 405 -9.22 -13.05 -18.28
CA SER A 405 -10.59 -13.53 -18.05
C SER A 405 -10.72 -14.22 -16.69
N ALA A 406 -11.48 -13.61 -15.78
CA ALA A 406 -12.02 -14.33 -14.65
C ALA A 406 -13.14 -15.22 -15.18
N VAL A 407 -12.85 -16.51 -15.46
CA VAL A 407 -13.95 -17.48 -15.48
C VAL A 407 -14.61 -17.40 -14.10
N PRO A 408 -15.93 -17.19 -14.02
CA PRO A 408 -16.62 -17.10 -12.74
C PRO A 408 -16.46 -18.44 -12.02
N ALA A 409 -15.64 -18.43 -10.97
CA ALA A 409 -15.57 -19.56 -10.06
C ALA A 409 -16.88 -19.58 -9.27
N ARG A 410 -17.62 -20.67 -9.39
CA ARG A 410 -18.66 -20.99 -8.40
C ARG A 410 -17.95 -21.06 -7.05
N ARG A 411 -18.38 -20.23 -6.09
CA ARG A 411 -18.14 -20.53 -4.67
C ARG A 411 -18.85 -21.85 -4.41
N ALA A 412 -18.10 -22.94 -4.26
CA ALA A 412 -18.63 -24.04 -3.46
C ALA A 412 -18.85 -23.45 -2.07
N ALA A 413 -20.11 -23.41 -1.64
CA ALA A 413 -20.38 -23.29 -0.21
C ALA A 413 -19.59 -24.43 0.44
N ALA A 414 -18.70 -24.12 1.39
CA ALA A 414 -18.10 -25.19 2.17
C ALA A 414 -19.26 -25.97 2.79
N ASP A 415 -19.36 -27.28 2.51
CA ASP A 415 -20.41 -28.16 3.07
C ASP A 415 -20.31 -28.29 4.60
N PHE A 416 -19.23 -27.75 5.19
CA PHE A 416 -18.96 -27.78 6.62
C PHE A 416 -18.47 -26.42 7.09
N SER A 417 -19.02 -25.95 8.20
CA SER A 417 -18.56 -24.77 8.91
C SER A 417 -17.29 -25.09 9.72
N ALA A 418 -16.45 -24.07 9.97
CA ALA A 418 -15.22 -24.25 10.75
C ALA A 418 -15.47 -24.78 12.17
N ASP A 419 -16.70 -24.62 12.67
CA ASP A 419 -17.09 -25.05 14.02
C ASP A 419 -17.49 -26.54 14.04
N GLU A 420 -17.75 -27.15 12.88
CA GLU A 420 -18.12 -28.57 12.73
C GLU A 420 -16.88 -29.48 12.57
N LEU A 421 -15.75 -28.92 12.11
CA LEU A 421 -14.51 -29.66 11.90
C LEU A 421 -13.89 -30.27 13.17
N PRO A 422 -13.88 -29.60 14.34
CA PRO A 422 -13.40 -30.21 15.58
C PRO A 422 -14.25 -31.40 16.02
N ALA A 423 -15.57 -31.34 15.82
CA ALA A 423 -16.48 -32.43 16.13
C ALA A 423 -16.28 -33.63 15.20
N MET A 424 -16.05 -33.38 13.90
CA MET A 424 -15.70 -34.43 12.93
C MET A 424 -14.31 -35.04 13.21
N ALA A 425 -13.31 -34.24 13.54
CA ALA A 425 -11.98 -34.72 13.91
C ALA A 425 -12.02 -35.61 15.16
N ALA A 426 -12.85 -35.26 16.14
CA ALA A 426 -13.10 -36.07 17.33
C ALA A 426 -13.80 -37.40 16.98
N GLN A 427 -14.80 -37.38 16.09
CA GLN A 427 -15.48 -38.60 15.61
C GLN A 427 -14.53 -39.54 14.84
N LEU A 428 -13.52 -38.99 14.18
CA LEU A 428 -12.50 -39.75 13.43
C LEU A 428 -11.28 -40.15 14.29
N GLY A 429 -11.25 -39.81 15.58
CA GLY A 429 -10.18 -40.20 16.51
C GLY A 429 -8.84 -39.52 16.26
N LEU A 430 -8.82 -38.36 15.59
CA LEU A 430 -7.61 -37.60 15.30
C LEU A 430 -7.17 -36.80 16.54
N ALA A 431 -6.28 -37.39 17.37
CA ALA A 431 -5.72 -36.72 18.53
C ALA A 431 -4.79 -35.57 18.13
N GLY A 432 -4.93 -34.40 18.77
CA GLY A 432 -4.04 -33.24 18.56
C GLY A 432 -4.47 -32.25 17.47
N PHE A 433 -5.74 -32.27 17.06
CA PHE A 433 -6.24 -31.31 16.06
C PHE A 433 -6.12 -29.87 16.61
N PRO A 434 -5.39 -28.97 15.92
CA PRO A 434 -5.16 -27.62 16.41
C PRO A 434 -6.47 -26.82 16.47
N ALA A 435 -6.59 -25.93 17.46
CA ALA A 435 -7.71 -25.01 17.55
C ALA A 435 -7.77 -24.15 16.28
N LEU A 436 -8.79 -24.38 15.44
CA LEU A 436 -9.01 -23.60 14.23
C LEU A 436 -9.78 -22.33 14.59
N SER A 437 -9.16 -21.17 14.40
CA SER A 437 -9.86 -19.89 14.41
C SER A 437 -10.34 -19.58 13.00
N ARG A 438 -11.61 -19.17 12.83
CA ARG A 438 -12.08 -18.60 11.55
C ARG A 438 -11.28 -17.33 11.26
N GLY A 439 -10.27 -17.43 10.40
CA GLY A 439 -9.68 -16.25 9.78
C GLY A 439 -10.70 -15.61 8.82
N PRO A 440 -10.68 -14.29 8.59
CA PRO A 440 -11.69 -13.60 7.79
C PRO A 440 -11.66 -13.91 6.27
N GLY A 441 -11.01 -15.01 5.86
CA GLY A 441 -10.89 -15.50 4.49
C GLY A 441 -12.17 -15.47 3.66
N THR A 442 -12.16 -14.72 2.56
CA THR A 442 -13.10 -14.97 1.46
C THR A 442 -12.96 -16.42 1.01
N GLY A 443 -14.09 -17.12 0.86
CA GLY A 443 -14.13 -18.55 0.50
C GLY A 443 -13.20 -18.90 -0.66
N ARG A 444 -12.49 -20.03 -0.49
CA ARG A 444 -11.50 -20.56 -1.43
C ARG A 444 -12.09 -20.57 -2.85
N ARG A 445 -11.41 -19.91 -3.79
CA ARG A 445 -11.83 -19.88 -5.19
C ARG A 445 -11.50 -21.24 -5.83
N GLU A 446 -12.51 -22.04 -6.12
CA GLU A 446 -12.33 -23.26 -6.90
C GLU A 446 -12.15 -22.92 -8.37
N VAL A 447 -11.05 -23.40 -8.96
CA VAL A 447 -10.74 -23.25 -10.38
C VAL A 447 -10.63 -24.64 -10.96
N SER A 448 -11.30 -24.87 -12.11
CA SER A 448 -11.21 -26.17 -12.77
C SER A 448 -9.79 -26.43 -13.25
N ALA A 449 -9.35 -27.69 -13.24
CA ALA A 449 -8.04 -28.05 -13.77
C ALA A 449 -7.87 -27.59 -15.23
N GLN A 450 -8.95 -27.62 -16.01
CA GLN A 450 -8.97 -27.12 -17.39
C GLN A 450 -8.68 -25.62 -17.48
N ALA A 451 -9.29 -24.80 -16.62
CA ALA A 451 -9.02 -23.37 -16.57
C ALA A 451 -7.57 -23.10 -16.11
N GLY A 452 -7.09 -23.85 -15.12
CA GLY A 452 -5.69 -23.80 -14.69
C GLY A 452 -4.71 -24.17 -15.80
N ILE A 453 -5.03 -25.15 -16.67
CA ILE A 453 -4.20 -25.47 -17.84
C ILE A 453 -4.22 -24.34 -18.87
N ALA A 454 -5.39 -23.79 -19.18
CA ALA A 454 -5.54 -22.69 -20.14
C ALA A 454 -4.80 -21.42 -19.69
N ASP A 455 -4.81 -21.12 -18.40
CA ASP A 455 -4.10 -19.97 -17.82
C ASP A 455 -2.60 -20.24 -17.57
N GLY A 456 -2.13 -21.47 -17.84
CA GLY A 456 -0.73 -21.88 -17.64
C GLY A 456 -0.34 -22.12 -16.17
N TRP A 457 -1.32 -22.25 -15.28
CA TRP A 457 -1.13 -22.58 -13.87
C TRP A 457 -0.85 -24.06 -13.66
N LEU A 458 -1.44 -24.91 -14.51
CA LEU A 458 -1.27 -26.35 -14.48
C LEU A 458 -0.69 -26.82 -15.80
N ARG A 459 0.15 -27.84 -15.74
CA ARG A 459 0.61 -28.57 -16.92
C ARG A 459 0.17 -30.02 -16.77
N LEU A 460 -0.64 -30.50 -17.70
CA LEU A 460 -0.98 -31.92 -17.73
C LEU A 460 0.24 -32.71 -18.19
N VAL A 461 0.73 -33.60 -17.33
CA VAL A 461 1.82 -34.52 -17.65
C VAL A 461 1.25 -35.94 -17.64
N SER A 462 1.45 -36.68 -18.72
CA SER A 462 1.01 -38.07 -18.80
C SER A 462 1.86 -38.96 -17.92
N GLY A 463 1.23 -39.92 -17.24
CA GLY A 463 1.93 -40.99 -16.53
C GLY A 463 2.84 -41.78 -17.48
N SER A 464 3.86 -42.41 -16.91
CA SER A 464 4.84 -43.21 -17.63
C SER A 464 4.26 -44.60 -17.91
N ARG A 465 4.26 -45.05 -19.17
CA ARG A 465 3.95 -46.45 -19.50
C ARG A 465 5.18 -47.29 -19.22
N LEU A 466 5.16 -48.01 -18.10
CA LEU A 466 6.29 -48.80 -17.63
C LEU A 466 5.82 -50.21 -17.28
N PRO A 467 6.54 -51.26 -17.69
CA PRO A 467 6.28 -52.61 -17.26
C PRO A 467 6.76 -52.75 -15.80
N LEU A 468 5.90 -52.39 -14.83
CA LEU A 468 6.28 -52.32 -13.40
C LEU A 468 6.87 -53.63 -12.87
N ALA A 469 6.44 -54.78 -13.40
CA ALA A 469 6.97 -56.10 -13.05
C ALA A 469 8.43 -56.33 -13.47
N GLU A 470 8.93 -55.58 -14.46
CA GLU A 470 10.30 -55.68 -14.99
C GLU A 470 11.27 -54.70 -14.34
N LEU A 471 10.77 -53.76 -13.52
CA LEU A 471 11.60 -52.72 -12.91
C LEU A 471 12.32 -53.17 -11.63
N GLY A 472 12.17 -54.43 -11.20
CA GLY A 472 12.83 -54.97 -10.01
C GLY A 472 12.33 -54.35 -8.69
N ASN A 473 12.74 -54.96 -7.57
CA ASN A 473 12.34 -54.52 -6.24
C ASN A 473 13.23 -53.38 -5.71
N GLY A 474 12.62 -52.32 -5.17
CA GLY A 474 13.35 -51.17 -4.60
C GLY A 474 12.50 -50.27 -3.70
N ASP A 475 12.96 -49.03 -3.49
CA ASP A 475 12.39 -48.06 -2.55
C ASP A 475 11.54 -46.96 -3.23
N LEU A 476 11.45 -46.96 -4.57
CA LEU A 476 10.70 -45.94 -5.29
C LEU A 476 9.20 -46.16 -5.11
N ALA A 477 8.51 -45.13 -4.62
CA ALA A 477 7.06 -45.10 -4.55
C ALA A 477 6.48 -44.90 -5.96
N VAL A 478 5.46 -45.69 -6.30
CA VAL A 478 4.78 -45.64 -7.59
C VAL A 478 3.28 -45.48 -7.39
N TRP A 479 2.72 -44.48 -8.04
CA TRP A 479 1.29 -44.30 -8.19
C TRP A 479 0.79 -45.10 -9.38
N THR A 480 -0.16 -45.98 -9.13
CA THR A 480 -0.79 -46.83 -10.15
C THR A 480 -2.30 -46.74 -10.04
N VAL A 481 -2.99 -47.42 -10.96
CA VAL A 481 -4.44 -47.62 -10.87
C VAL A 481 -4.70 -49.08 -10.54
N ALA A 482 -5.19 -49.33 -9.33
CA ALA A 482 -5.66 -50.64 -8.90
C ALA A 482 -7.19 -50.55 -8.66
N GLU A 483 -7.95 -51.49 -9.23
CA GLU A 483 -9.41 -51.56 -9.06
C GLU A 483 -10.16 -50.24 -9.37
N GLY A 484 -9.64 -49.46 -10.31
CA GLY A 484 -10.24 -48.17 -10.71
C GLY A 484 -9.98 -47.01 -9.75
N ARG A 485 -9.08 -47.16 -8.77
CA ARG A 485 -8.67 -46.11 -7.83
C ARG A 485 -7.16 -45.88 -7.91
N LEU A 486 -6.72 -44.67 -7.53
CA LEU A 486 -5.31 -44.40 -7.32
C LEU A 486 -4.80 -45.22 -6.14
N ASP A 487 -3.73 -45.97 -6.38
CA ASP A 487 -3.02 -46.73 -5.35
C ASP A 487 -1.55 -46.33 -5.34
N ARG A 488 -0.97 -46.20 -4.14
CA ARG A 488 0.45 -45.89 -3.94
C ARG A 488 1.14 -47.12 -3.39
N SER A 489 1.93 -47.78 -4.24
CA SER A 489 2.77 -48.88 -3.82
C SER A 489 4.22 -48.44 -3.70
N VAL A 490 4.97 -49.08 -2.80
CA VAL A 490 6.42 -48.93 -2.69
C VAL A 490 7.01 -50.26 -3.11
N GLY A 491 7.98 -50.24 -4.02
CA GLY A 491 8.62 -51.49 -4.43
C GLY A 491 9.40 -51.47 -5.73
N VAL A 492 9.67 -50.33 -6.36
CA VAL A 492 10.36 -50.30 -7.65
C VAL A 492 11.82 -49.84 -7.50
N ASP A 493 12.75 -50.47 -8.21
CA ASP A 493 14.15 -50.00 -8.25
C ASP A 493 14.24 -48.64 -8.95
N ARG A 494 14.74 -47.63 -8.21
CA ARG A 494 14.82 -46.24 -8.67
C ARG A 494 15.71 -46.09 -9.89
N LEU A 495 16.82 -46.83 -9.96
CA LEU A 495 17.81 -46.67 -11.02
C LEU A 495 17.28 -47.25 -12.35
N THR A 496 16.62 -48.41 -12.28
CA THR A 496 15.97 -49.07 -13.42
C THR A 496 14.76 -48.27 -13.93
N ALA A 497 13.96 -47.70 -13.03
CA ALA A 497 12.86 -46.81 -13.40
C ALA A 497 13.35 -45.54 -14.11
N LEU A 498 14.37 -44.87 -13.58
CA LEU A 498 14.90 -43.63 -14.17
C LEU A 498 15.70 -43.86 -15.46
N ALA A 499 16.17 -45.09 -15.72
CA ALA A 499 16.78 -45.45 -17.00
C ALA A 499 15.77 -45.43 -18.17
N HIS A 500 14.46 -45.48 -17.90
CA HIS A 500 13.45 -45.36 -18.94
C HIS A 500 13.29 -43.91 -19.41
N ARG A 501 13.47 -43.67 -20.72
CA ARG A 501 13.45 -42.32 -21.34
C ARG A 501 12.21 -41.46 -21.08
N ARG A 502 11.10 -42.05 -20.65
CA ARG A 502 9.83 -41.35 -20.37
C ARG A 502 9.45 -41.35 -18.90
N ALA A 503 10.27 -41.94 -18.04
CA ALA A 503 10.06 -41.90 -16.60
C ALA A 503 10.40 -40.52 -16.06
N TRP A 504 9.50 -39.98 -15.26
CA TRP A 504 9.70 -38.73 -14.52
C TRP A 504 9.13 -38.90 -13.12
N LEU A 505 9.73 -38.19 -12.17
CA LEU A 505 9.27 -38.19 -10.78
C LEU A 505 8.42 -36.96 -10.52
N THR A 506 7.39 -37.13 -9.68
CA THR A 506 6.60 -36.04 -9.15
C THR A 506 7.46 -35.06 -8.37
N ARG A 507 7.05 -33.81 -8.36
CA ARG A 507 7.55 -32.78 -7.44
C ARG A 507 6.59 -32.63 -6.25
N PRO A 508 7.07 -32.12 -5.11
CA PRO A 508 6.18 -31.75 -4.01
C PRO A 508 5.05 -30.84 -4.52
N GLY A 509 3.80 -31.20 -4.20
CA GLY A 509 2.61 -30.47 -4.60
C GLY A 509 1.98 -30.90 -5.94
N ASP A 510 2.58 -31.83 -6.68
CA ASP A 510 1.98 -32.36 -7.90
C ASP A 510 0.64 -33.06 -7.59
N VAL A 511 -0.37 -32.82 -8.44
CA VAL A 511 -1.69 -33.44 -8.32
C VAL A 511 -1.78 -34.61 -9.28
N ILE A 512 -1.98 -35.81 -8.74
CA ILE A 512 -2.11 -37.05 -9.47
C ILE A 512 -3.59 -37.32 -9.66
N ILE A 513 -4.02 -37.48 -10.90
CA ILE A 513 -5.42 -37.69 -11.27
C ILE A 513 -5.60 -39.15 -11.72
N GLY A 514 -6.56 -39.84 -11.12
CA GLY A 514 -6.91 -41.21 -11.45
C GLY A 514 -8.18 -41.32 -12.29
N PRO A 515 -8.64 -42.55 -12.56
CA PRO A 515 -9.95 -42.77 -13.16
C PRO A 515 -11.07 -42.27 -12.24
N GLY A 516 -12.15 -41.75 -12.84
CA GLY A 516 -13.28 -41.18 -12.08
C GLY A 516 -12.92 -39.87 -11.36
N PRO A 517 -13.72 -39.41 -10.38
CA PRO A 517 -13.45 -38.19 -9.62
C PRO A 517 -12.41 -38.44 -8.53
N SER A 518 -11.22 -38.95 -8.88
CA SER A 518 -10.14 -39.24 -7.94
C SER A 518 -8.90 -38.41 -8.25
N ALA A 519 -8.41 -37.70 -7.23
CA ALA A 519 -7.16 -36.97 -7.29
C ALA A 519 -6.45 -36.98 -5.93
N VAL A 520 -5.12 -37.04 -5.93
CA VAL A 520 -4.29 -36.99 -4.72
C VAL A 520 -3.15 -36.01 -4.93
N VAL A 521 -2.80 -35.23 -3.90
CA VAL A 521 -1.63 -34.35 -3.91
C VAL A 521 -0.43 -35.12 -3.37
N ASP A 522 0.65 -35.21 -4.14
CA ASP A 522 1.91 -35.76 -3.66
C ASP A 522 2.69 -34.68 -2.90
N ALA A 523 2.46 -34.58 -1.60
CA ALA A 523 3.08 -33.55 -0.74
C ALA A 523 4.61 -33.65 -0.66
N HIS A 524 5.19 -34.83 -0.90
CA HIS A 524 6.62 -35.07 -0.75
C HIS A 524 7.36 -35.10 -2.09
N GLY A 525 6.66 -35.39 -3.18
CA GLY A 525 7.26 -35.63 -4.48
C GLY A 525 8.13 -36.90 -4.49
N GLY A 526 8.90 -37.07 -5.57
CA GLY A 526 9.82 -38.20 -5.74
C GLY A 526 9.14 -39.54 -6.03
N SER A 527 7.83 -39.53 -6.31
CA SER A 527 7.07 -40.71 -6.70
C SER A 527 7.01 -40.83 -8.23
N LEU A 528 6.97 -42.05 -8.74
CA LEU A 528 6.71 -42.33 -10.15
C LEU A 528 5.20 -42.42 -10.38
N VAL A 529 4.69 -41.93 -11.51
CA VAL A 529 3.27 -42.11 -11.88
C VAL A 529 3.18 -43.03 -13.09
N ALA A 530 2.55 -44.19 -12.92
CA ALA A 530 2.31 -45.14 -14.00
C ALA A 530 1.01 -44.80 -14.75
N ALA A 531 1.07 -44.75 -16.08
CA ALA A 531 -0.15 -44.66 -16.88
C ALA A 531 -0.88 -46.03 -16.89
N PRO A 532 -2.22 -46.05 -16.79
CA PRO A 532 -2.96 -47.30 -16.94
C PRO A 532 -2.68 -47.91 -18.33
N PRO A 533 -2.67 -49.25 -18.46
CA PRO A 533 -2.62 -49.89 -19.77
C PRO A 533 -3.83 -49.41 -20.58
N GLY A 534 -3.57 -48.85 -21.77
CA GLY A 534 -4.65 -48.46 -22.67
C GLY A 534 -5.47 -49.68 -23.10
N PRO A 535 -6.71 -49.51 -23.60
CA PRO A 535 -7.45 -50.62 -24.18
C PRO A 535 -6.60 -51.22 -25.33
N CYS A 536 -6.35 -52.52 -25.26
CA CYS A 536 -6.02 -53.29 -26.44
C CYS A 536 -7.19 -53.13 -27.43
N VAL A 537 -6.89 -52.75 -28.68
CA VAL A 537 -7.87 -52.80 -29.78
C VAL A 537 -8.27 -54.24 -30.03
#